data_AF-A0A7S2LXB1-F1
#
_entry.id   AF-A0A7S2LXB1-F1
#
_cell.length_a   1.000
_cell.length_b   1.000
_cell.length_c   1.000
_cell.angle_alpha   90.00
_cell.angle_beta   90.00
_cell.angle_gamma   90.00
#
_symmetry.space_group_name_H-M   'P 1'
#
loop_
_entity.id
_entity.type
_entity.pdbx_description
1 polymer ?
#
loop_
_entity_poly.entity_id
_entity_poly.type
_entity_poly.pdbx_seq_one_letter_code
_entity_poly.pdbx_strand_id
1 'polypeptide(L)'
;RRPRAGARAARARMAASRLVCAAVLVVLVVSGTAAPQAAKSVSLPLGQFQELYREAYLQKSQRELELEKDAYISKVKADYDFESLKVEKQRVSEAAAKQAVRQRVLAENWILLNHTAAGAYRVGDDPEEKSMALFNFTLDLHIFDDTWTAIPIIDAQTILASDWEVARQAPSGLEERVRLGPEMLFKVVPREGGEDAAFHTLLTNHSGSYTLRFQAYVRVPKSRSLHTLSLSLVHPLSATALRLERGAAAPAATVRELSVDPSAFYEVTERGGDVDIDIRLPSTKA
;
A
#
# COMPACT_ATOMS: atom_id res chain seq x y z
N ARG A 1 18.89 37.28 -0.92
CA ARG A 1 19.47 37.23 0.45
C ARG A 1 19.44 35.77 0.92
N ARG A 2 20.52 35.33 1.58
CA ARG A 2 20.95 33.95 1.84
C ARG A 2 19.91 33.01 2.51
N PRO A 3 19.91 31.70 2.20
CA PRO A 3 19.39 30.65 3.08
C PRO A 3 20.50 30.10 4.01
N ARG A 4 20.15 29.77 5.26
CA ARG A 4 20.94 28.92 6.19
C ARG A 4 20.22 27.57 6.24
N ALA A 5 20.80 26.49 5.71
CA ALA A 5 21.78 25.62 6.34
C ALA A 5 21.19 24.82 7.53
N GLY A 6 20.43 23.77 7.18
CA GLY A 6 20.00 22.71 8.09
C GLY A 6 20.66 21.39 7.69
N ALA A 7 21.60 20.98 8.53
CA ALA A 7 22.20 19.66 8.73
C ALA A 7 21.91 18.54 7.71
N ARG A 8 22.90 18.28 6.85
CA ARG A 8 23.11 16.97 6.22
C ARG A 8 23.72 16.02 7.26
N ALA A 9 22.97 15.00 7.65
CA ALA A 9 23.48 13.86 8.38
C ALA A 9 23.28 12.58 7.55
N ALA A 10 24.32 11.76 7.55
CA ALA A 10 24.33 10.33 7.23
C ALA A 10 24.07 9.90 5.78
N ARG A 11 25.12 9.94 4.95
CA ARG A 11 25.42 8.87 3.99
C ARG A 11 26.91 8.86 3.67
N ALA A 12 27.44 7.63 3.49
CA ALA A 12 28.81 7.26 3.14
C ALA A 12 29.82 7.15 4.30
N ARG A 13 30.03 5.92 4.79
CA ARG A 13 31.22 5.12 4.43
C ARG A 13 31.09 3.70 5.01
N MET A 14 30.93 2.74 4.10
CA MET A 14 31.30 1.34 4.32
C MET A 14 32.83 1.22 4.41
N ALA A 15 33.24 0.05 4.91
CA ALA A 15 34.54 -0.60 4.70
C ALA A 15 35.71 -0.08 5.55
N ALA A 16 35.92 -0.77 6.67
CA ALA A 16 37.18 -1.47 6.99
C ALA A 16 37.19 -1.74 8.49
N SER A 17 36.54 -2.82 8.91
CA SER A 17 36.70 -3.33 10.27
C SER A 17 37.19 -4.77 10.17
N ARG A 18 38.24 -5.05 10.95
CA ARG A 18 38.77 -6.37 11.31
C ARG A 18 39.71 -6.99 10.28
N LEU A 19 40.99 -6.72 10.46
CA LEU A 19 41.98 -7.69 10.92
C LEU A 19 43.33 -6.97 10.94
N VAL A 20 44.14 -7.20 11.97
CA VAL A 20 45.62 -7.36 11.92
C VAL A 20 46.20 -7.11 13.31
N CYS A 21 46.79 -8.19 13.83
CA CYS A 21 47.92 -8.28 14.75
C CYS A 21 47.75 -7.86 16.21
N ALA A 22 47.42 -8.87 17.02
CA ALA A 22 48.05 -9.02 18.33
C ALA A 22 49.58 -9.18 18.14
N ALA A 23 50.32 -8.09 18.34
CA ALA A 23 51.75 -8.13 18.55
C ALA A 23 52.01 -8.35 20.05
N VAL A 24 52.42 -9.57 20.41
CA VAL A 24 52.96 -9.85 21.75
C VAL A 24 54.33 -9.18 21.85
N LEU A 25 54.38 -8.24 22.77
CA LEU A 25 55.50 -7.45 23.18
C LEU A 25 56.45 -8.32 24.02
N VAL A 26 57.59 -8.74 23.46
CA VAL A 26 58.74 -9.20 24.25
C VAL A 26 59.88 -8.23 23.99
N VAL A 27 59.96 -7.24 24.87
CA VAL A 27 61.11 -6.34 25.01
C VAL A 27 62.19 -7.12 25.75
N LEU A 28 63.34 -7.34 25.10
CA LEU A 28 64.60 -7.60 25.79
C LEU A 28 65.68 -6.78 25.11
N VAL A 29 65.96 -5.63 25.74
CA VAL A 29 67.09 -4.76 25.43
C VAL A 29 68.35 -5.44 25.96
N VAL A 30 69.27 -5.80 25.07
CA VAL A 30 70.70 -5.90 25.40
C VAL A 30 71.48 -5.28 24.23
N SER A 31 72.07 -4.12 24.50
CA SER A 31 73.03 -3.43 23.64
C SER A 31 74.33 -4.23 23.54
N GLY A 32 74.90 -4.38 22.34
CA GLY A 32 76.23 -4.97 22.18
C GLY A 32 76.60 -5.28 20.72
N THR A 33 77.64 -4.62 20.25
CA THR A 33 78.36 -4.83 18.98
C THR A 33 78.76 -6.30 18.74
N ALA A 34 78.49 -6.88 17.56
CA ALA A 34 79.37 -7.83 16.83
C ALA A 34 78.67 -8.56 15.67
N ALA A 35 79.35 -8.57 14.51
CA ALA A 35 79.44 -9.66 13.52
C ALA A 35 78.18 -10.14 12.75
N PRO A 36 78.34 -10.63 11.50
CA PRO A 36 77.25 -11.27 10.75
C PRO A 36 76.78 -12.49 11.54
N GLN A 37 75.53 -12.50 12.00
CA GLN A 37 74.97 -13.67 12.66
C GLN A 37 74.88 -14.79 11.61
N ALA A 38 75.84 -15.70 11.70
CA ALA A 38 75.72 -17.05 11.15
C ALA A 38 74.32 -17.57 11.48
N ALA A 39 73.66 -18.18 10.49
CA ALA A 39 72.38 -18.84 10.66
C ALA A 39 72.42 -19.65 11.96
N LYS A 40 71.63 -19.25 12.96
CA LYS A 40 71.52 -19.96 14.24
C LYS A 40 70.99 -21.36 13.91
N SER A 41 71.89 -22.32 13.72
CA SER A 41 71.56 -23.72 13.49
C SER A 41 71.11 -24.28 14.83
N VAL A 42 69.79 -24.35 15.02
CA VAL A 42 69.20 -25.07 16.14
C VAL A 42 69.37 -26.55 15.82
N SER A 43 70.35 -27.20 16.47
CA SER A 43 70.52 -28.65 16.34
C SER A 43 69.47 -29.35 17.20
N LEU A 44 68.55 -30.04 16.54
CA LEU A 44 67.53 -30.87 17.17
C LEU A 44 67.89 -32.35 16.96
N PRO A 45 67.62 -33.23 17.95
CA PRO A 45 67.68 -34.66 17.74
C PRO A 45 66.78 -35.06 16.57
N LEU A 46 67.26 -35.97 15.71
CA LEU A 46 66.59 -36.36 14.47
C LEU A 46 65.11 -36.77 14.67
N GLY A 47 64.80 -37.44 15.78
CA GLY A 47 63.42 -37.84 16.11
C GLY A 47 62.49 -36.64 16.36
N GLN A 48 62.95 -35.64 17.10
CA GLN A 48 62.17 -34.41 17.38
C GLN A 48 61.98 -33.57 16.11
N PHE A 49 62.97 -33.55 15.22
CA PHE A 49 62.83 -32.91 13.91
C PHE A 49 61.77 -33.61 13.04
N GLN A 50 61.75 -34.94 13.01
CA GLN A 50 60.77 -35.72 12.26
C GLN A 50 59.34 -35.49 12.77
N GLU A 51 59.15 -35.40 14.08
CA GLU A 51 57.85 -35.09 14.70
C GLU A 51 57.37 -33.68 14.33
N LEU A 52 58.20 -32.66 14.52
CA LEU A 52 57.88 -31.28 14.15
C LEU A 52 57.59 -31.13 12.66
N TYR A 53 58.35 -31.83 11.80
CA TYR A 53 58.10 -31.82 10.37
C TYR A 53 56.74 -32.46 10.02
N ARG A 54 56.40 -33.58 10.67
CA ARG A 54 55.13 -34.27 10.46
C ARG A 54 53.95 -33.42 10.93
N GLU A 55 54.06 -32.76 12.08
CA GLU A 55 53.04 -31.84 12.60
C GLU A 55 52.87 -30.63 11.69
N ALA A 56 53.97 -29.99 11.27
CA ALA A 56 53.92 -28.86 10.35
C ALA A 56 53.30 -29.24 8.99
N TYR A 57 53.61 -30.44 8.49
CA TYR A 57 53.02 -30.96 7.26
C TYR A 57 51.51 -31.21 7.40
N LEU A 58 51.08 -31.81 8.52
CA LEU A 58 49.66 -32.03 8.81
C LEU A 58 48.90 -30.70 8.95
N GLN A 59 49.46 -29.72 9.68
CA GLN A 59 48.85 -28.40 9.80
C GLN A 59 48.75 -27.69 8.44
N LYS A 60 49.78 -27.80 7.60
CA LYS A 60 49.75 -27.23 6.25
C LYS A 60 48.64 -27.86 5.41
N SER A 61 48.54 -29.18 5.42
CA SER A 61 47.51 -29.92 4.68
C SER A 61 46.10 -29.60 5.19
N GLN A 62 45.91 -29.46 6.51
CA GLN A 62 44.62 -29.06 7.09
C GLN A 62 44.20 -27.66 6.64
N ARG A 63 45.12 -26.68 6.64
CA ARG A 63 44.83 -25.33 6.14
C ARG A 63 44.49 -25.31 4.65
N GLU A 64 45.19 -26.09 3.84
CA GLU A 64 44.88 -26.20 2.40
C GLU A 64 43.47 -26.76 2.18
N LEU A 65 43.08 -27.79 2.95
CA LEU A 65 41.74 -28.38 2.88
C LEU A 65 40.65 -27.41 3.36
N GLU A 66 40.92 -26.62 4.41
CA GLU A 66 40.00 -25.58 4.89
C GLU A 66 39.79 -24.49 3.84
N LEU A 67 40.86 -24.01 3.20
CA LEU A 67 40.78 -23.03 2.12
C LEU A 67 39.99 -23.55 0.92
N GLU A 68 40.18 -24.82 0.56
CA GLU A 68 39.43 -25.45 -0.53
C GLU A 68 37.94 -25.59 -0.19
N LYS A 69 37.61 -25.97 1.07
CA LYS A 69 36.23 -26.02 1.55
C LYS A 69 35.56 -24.65 1.52
N ASP A 70 36.24 -23.61 1.98
CA ASP A 70 35.71 -22.25 1.97
C ASP A 70 35.52 -21.72 0.55
N ALA A 71 36.45 -22.04 -0.37
CA ALA A 71 36.32 -21.75 -1.79
C ALA A 71 35.12 -22.47 -2.41
N TYR A 72 34.89 -23.74 -2.07
CA TYR A 72 33.74 -24.50 -2.54
C TYR A 72 32.42 -23.95 -2.01
N ILE A 73 32.33 -23.65 -0.70
CA ILE A 73 31.13 -23.10 -0.07
C ILE A 73 30.79 -21.72 -0.65
N SER A 74 31.79 -20.87 -0.88
CA SER A 74 31.57 -19.55 -1.49
C SER A 74 31.07 -19.66 -2.94
N LYS A 75 31.59 -20.63 -3.71
CA LYS A 75 31.11 -20.91 -5.07
C LYS A 75 29.66 -21.39 -5.09
N VAL A 76 29.31 -22.36 -4.25
CA VAL A 76 27.94 -22.88 -4.15
C VAL A 76 26.95 -21.78 -3.72
N LYS A 77 27.34 -20.91 -2.77
CA LYS A 77 26.53 -19.76 -2.38
C LYS A 77 26.33 -18.78 -3.54
N ALA A 78 27.40 -18.47 -4.28
CA ALA A 78 27.32 -17.59 -5.44
C ALA A 78 26.41 -18.16 -6.53
N ASP A 79 26.47 -19.46 -6.79
CA ASP A 79 25.61 -20.14 -7.76
C ASP A 79 24.14 -20.11 -7.32
N TYR A 80 23.85 -20.35 -6.04
CA TYR A 80 22.49 -20.26 -5.46
C TYR A 80 21.93 -18.82 -5.52
N ASP A 81 22.74 -17.84 -5.13
CA ASP A 81 22.38 -16.43 -5.20
C ASP A 81 22.12 -16.02 -6.65
N PHE A 82 22.93 -16.49 -7.60
CA PHE A 82 22.73 -16.23 -9.03
C PHE A 82 21.43 -16.85 -9.56
N GLU A 83 21.11 -18.09 -9.21
CA GLU A 83 19.86 -18.73 -9.62
C GLU A 83 18.64 -18.01 -9.03
N SER A 84 18.68 -17.65 -7.74
CA SER A 84 17.59 -16.89 -7.11
C SER A 84 17.37 -15.53 -7.77
N LEU A 85 18.44 -14.79 -8.08
CA LEU A 85 18.37 -13.51 -8.80
C LEU A 85 17.82 -13.69 -10.23
N LYS A 86 18.13 -14.80 -10.90
CA LYS A 86 17.62 -15.10 -12.24
C LYS A 86 16.10 -15.35 -12.21
N VAL A 87 15.62 -16.12 -11.23
CA VAL A 87 14.18 -16.36 -11.02
C VAL A 87 13.47 -15.04 -10.70
N GLU A 88 14.05 -14.22 -9.83
CA GLU A 88 13.47 -12.93 -9.48
C GLU A 88 13.42 -11.97 -10.67
N LYS A 89 14.49 -11.90 -11.48
CA LYS A 89 14.50 -11.13 -12.72
C LYS A 89 13.41 -11.58 -13.69
N GLN A 90 13.22 -12.89 -13.86
CA GLN A 90 12.15 -13.44 -14.71
C GLN A 90 10.77 -13.02 -14.18
N ARG A 91 10.53 -13.20 -12.87
CA ARG A 91 9.27 -12.79 -12.22
C ARG A 91 8.97 -11.30 -12.43
N VAL A 92 9.97 -10.43 -12.23
CA VAL A 92 9.81 -8.99 -12.47
C VAL A 92 9.53 -8.69 -13.94
N SER A 93 10.19 -9.39 -14.87
CA SER A 93 9.96 -9.20 -16.30
C SER A 93 8.56 -9.63 -16.76
N GLU A 94 8.04 -10.73 -16.21
CA GLU A 94 6.68 -11.21 -16.49
C GLU A 94 5.61 -10.27 -15.93
N ALA A 95 5.82 -9.77 -14.70
CA ALA A 95 4.96 -8.76 -14.10
C ALA A 95 4.93 -7.47 -14.94
N ALA A 96 6.10 -6.98 -15.36
CA ALA A 96 6.19 -5.80 -16.23
C ALA A 96 5.51 -6.01 -17.59
N ALA A 97 5.60 -7.20 -18.18
CA ALA A 97 4.92 -7.53 -19.44
C ALA A 97 3.39 -7.53 -19.26
N LYS A 98 2.87 -8.13 -18.17
CA LYS A 98 1.43 -8.10 -17.85
C LYS A 98 0.93 -6.68 -17.62
N GLN A 99 1.70 -5.87 -16.89
CA GLN A 99 1.39 -4.46 -16.66
C GLN A 99 1.34 -3.67 -17.98
N ALA A 100 2.31 -3.86 -18.87
CA ALA A 100 2.35 -3.19 -20.16
C ALA A 100 1.17 -3.58 -21.07
N VAL A 101 0.68 -4.82 -21.01
CA VAL A 101 -0.53 -5.24 -21.71
C VAL A 101 -1.77 -4.58 -21.11
N ARG A 102 -1.89 -4.54 -19.77
CA ARG A 102 -3.03 -3.92 -19.10
C ARG A 102 -3.11 -2.42 -19.35
N GLN A 103 -1.98 -1.71 -19.30
CA GLN A 103 -1.91 -0.26 -19.56
C GLN A 103 -2.41 0.14 -20.94
N ARG A 104 -2.46 -0.80 -21.89
CA ARG A 104 -3.08 -0.56 -23.22
C ARG A 104 -4.60 -0.57 -23.18
N VAL A 105 -5.20 -1.25 -22.20
CA VAL A 105 -6.66 -1.44 -22.07
C VAL A 105 -7.23 -0.50 -20.99
N LEU A 106 -6.54 -0.38 -19.87
CA LEU A 106 -6.91 0.48 -18.74
C LEU A 106 -5.71 1.36 -18.40
N ALA A 107 -5.91 2.68 -18.37
CA ALA A 107 -4.85 3.61 -17.99
C ALA A 107 -4.46 3.47 -16.50
N GLU A 108 -5.35 2.94 -15.68
CA GLU A 108 -5.24 2.91 -14.22
C GLU A 108 -5.06 1.48 -13.67
N ASN A 109 -4.38 1.36 -12.51
CA ASN A 109 -4.12 0.08 -11.84
C ASN A 109 -5.33 -0.44 -11.03
N TRP A 110 -6.53 0.07 -11.29
CA TRP A 110 -7.73 -0.31 -10.57
C TRP A 110 -8.97 -0.16 -11.44
N ILE A 111 -10.08 -0.75 -11.01
CA ILE A 111 -11.39 -0.61 -11.62
C ILE A 111 -12.47 -0.55 -10.53
N LEU A 112 -13.48 0.29 -10.74
CA LEU A 112 -14.70 0.29 -9.94
C LEU A 112 -15.66 -0.77 -10.49
N LEU A 113 -15.98 -1.77 -9.69
CA LEU A 113 -16.91 -2.83 -10.06
C LEU A 113 -18.35 -2.45 -9.78
N ASN A 114 -18.58 -1.79 -8.63
CA ASN A 114 -19.90 -1.43 -8.18
C ASN A 114 -19.83 -0.19 -7.29
N HIS A 115 -20.84 0.66 -7.39
CA HIS A 115 -20.95 1.84 -6.55
C HIS A 115 -22.42 2.02 -6.20
N THR A 116 -22.77 1.73 -4.95
CA THR A 116 -24.15 1.80 -4.48
C THR A 116 -24.31 2.78 -3.34
N ALA A 117 -25.46 3.43 -3.28
CA ALA A 117 -25.82 4.30 -2.18
C ALA A 117 -27.22 3.96 -1.66
N ALA A 118 -27.39 3.83 -0.35
CA ALA A 118 -28.69 3.64 0.28
C ALA A 118 -28.89 4.75 1.32
N GLY A 119 -29.88 5.62 1.12
CA GLY A 119 -30.08 6.77 1.96
C GLY A 119 -31.51 6.98 2.43
N ALA A 120 -31.64 7.83 3.44
CA ALA A 120 -32.92 8.27 3.96
C ALA A 120 -32.93 9.79 4.13
N TYR A 121 -34.07 10.40 3.82
CA TYR A 121 -34.32 11.82 4.02
C TYR A 121 -35.68 12.01 4.68
N ARG A 122 -35.70 12.75 5.79
CA ARG A 122 -36.93 13.09 6.49
C ARG A 122 -37.47 14.42 6.00
N VAL A 123 -38.67 14.38 5.42
CA VAL A 123 -39.39 15.55 4.93
C VAL A 123 -40.21 16.13 6.08
N GLY A 124 -39.88 17.34 6.54
CA GLY A 124 -40.80 18.13 7.37
C GLY A 124 -40.27 18.79 8.66
N ASP A 125 -38.97 18.72 8.97
CA ASP A 125 -38.43 19.39 10.16
C ASP A 125 -37.62 20.67 9.80
N ASP A 126 -38.05 21.85 10.28
CA ASP A 126 -37.25 23.11 10.31
C ASP A 126 -36.03 22.99 11.27
N PRO A 127 -35.01 23.89 11.25
CA PRO A 127 -34.50 24.81 10.22
C PRO A 127 -33.28 24.20 9.49
N GLU A 128 -32.57 25.00 8.67
CA GLU A 128 -31.52 24.66 7.68
C GLU A 128 -30.54 23.50 7.99
N GLU A 129 -30.24 23.23 9.26
CA GLU A 129 -29.35 22.14 9.70
C GLU A 129 -29.97 20.75 9.61
N LYS A 130 -31.30 20.62 9.63
CA LYS A 130 -32.00 19.31 9.49
C LYS A 130 -32.27 18.91 8.04
N SER A 131 -31.85 19.73 7.08
CA SER A 131 -31.98 19.44 5.65
C SER A 131 -30.90 18.49 5.13
N MET A 132 -30.42 17.55 5.94
CA MET A 132 -29.41 16.57 5.53
C MET A 132 -30.05 15.21 5.30
N ALA A 133 -29.78 14.62 4.14
CA ALA A 133 -30.03 13.21 3.88
C ALA A 133 -28.81 12.41 4.32
N LEU A 134 -29.03 11.27 4.97
CA LEU A 134 -27.97 10.34 5.33
C LEU A 134 -27.89 9.26 4.25
N PHE A 135 -26.70 9.04 3.70
CA PHE A 135 -26.43 7.98 2.73
C PHE A 135 -25.37 7.02 3.24
N ASN A 136 -25.65 5.72 3.11
CA ASN A 136 -24.70 4.64 3.25
C ASN A 136 -24.15 4.31 1.86
N PHE A 137 -22.87 4.54 1.65
CA PHE A 137 -22.17 4.21 0.42
C PHE A 137 -21.48 2.86 0.54
N THR A 138 -21.50 2.10 -0.55
CA THR A 138 -20.69 0.90 -0.73
C THR A 138 -20.01 0.98 -2.09
N LEU A 139 -18.68 0.87 -2.12
CA LEU A 139 -17.88 0.82 -3.33
C LEU A 139 -17.12 -0.50 -3.37
N ASP A 140 -17.33 -1.25 -4.45
CA ASP A 140 -16.57 -2.45 -4.73
C ASP A 140 -15.55 -2.10 -5.81
N LEU A 141 -14.28 -2.30 -5.50
CA LEU A 141 -13.17 -1.98 -6.39
C LEU A 141 -12.20 -3.16 -6.48
N HIS A 142 -11.48 -3.23 -7.59
CA HIS A 142 -10.42 -4.21 -7.78
C HIS A 142 -9.13 -3.52 -8.18
N ILE A 143 -8.05 -3.82 -7.45
CA ILE A 143 -6.70 -3.33 -7.70
C ILE A 143 -5.91 -4.48 -8.28
N PHE A 144 -5.23 -4.24 -9.39
CA PHE A 144 -4.67 -5.34 -10.14
C PHE A 144 -3.25 -5.73 -9.73
N ASP A 145 -2.38 -4.75 -9.49
CA ASP A 145 -0.97 -4.97 -9.16
C ASP A 145 -0.61 -4.36 -7.79
N ASP A 146 0.37 -4.96 -7.12
CA ASP A 146 0.94 -4.49 -5.83
C ASP A 146 1.81 -3.24 -6.02
N THR A 147 1.20 -2.16 -6.49
CA THR A 147 1.84 -0.86 -6.69
C THR A 147 1.00 0.22 -6.02
N TRP A 148 1.66 1.28 -5.53
CA TRP A 148 0.96 2.40 -4.91
C TRP A 148 -0.06 2.99 -5.88
N THR A 149 -1.32 2.82 -5.52
CA THR A 149 -2.49 3.19 -6.30
C THR A 149 -3.32 4.19 -5.50
N ALA A 150 -3.69 5.29 -6.15
CA ALA A 150 -4.51 6.36 -5.58
C ALA A 150 -5.90 6.30 -6.19
N ILE A 151 -6.92 6.10 -5.35
CA ILE A 151 -8.30 5.92 -5.77
C ILE A 151 -9.12 7.06 -5.17
N PRO A 152 -9.52 8.07 -5.96
CA PRO A 152 -10.40 9.12 -5.48
C PRO A 152 -11.79 8.52 -5.22
N ILE A 153 -12.39 8.81 -4.07
CA ILE A 153 -13.66 8.19 -3.66
C ILE A 153 -14.78 9.21 -3.67
N ILE A 154 -14.63 10.29 -2.91
CA ILE A 154 -15.66 11.30 -2.75
C ILE A 154 -15.03 12.68 -2.57
N ASP A 155 -15.78 13.72 -2.92
CA ASP A 155 -15.40 15.11 -2.66
C ASP A 155 -15.15 15.35 -1.16
N ALA A 156 -14.05 16.02 -0.83
CA ALA A 156 -13.65 16.38 0.52
C ALA A 156 -14.62 17.35 1.20
N GLN A 157 -15.47 18.04 0.43
CA GLN A 157 -16.53 18.88 0.97
C GLN A 157 -17.71 18.07 1.54
N THR A 158 -17.75 16.76 1.30
CA THR A 158 -18.80 15.88 1.83
C THR A 158 -18.59 15.65 3.32
N ILE A 159 -19.64 15.85 4.11
CA ILE A 159 -19.60 15.62 5.55
C ILE A 159 -19.71 14.11 5.81
N LEU A 160 -18.64 13.50 6.28
CA LEU A 160 -18.65 12.09 6.67
C LEU A 160 -19.39 11.92 8.01
N ALA A 161 -20.34 10.99 8.03
CA ALA A 161 -21.14 10.65 9.20
C ALA A 161 -20.55 9.47 10.00
N SER A 162 -19.69 8.67 9.37
CA SER A 162 -19.01 7.53 9.99
C SER A 162 -17.54 7.49 9.60
N ASP A 163 -16.77 6.67 10.34
CA ASP A 163 -15.46 6.24 9.88
C ASP A 163 -15.56 5.35 8.63
N TRP A 164 -14.44 5.23 7.94
CA TRP A 164 -14.29 4.36 6.77
C TRP A 164 -14.13 2.90 7.20
N GLU A 165 -14.95 2.02 6.63
CA GLU A 165 -14.77 0.59 6.73
C GLU A 165 -14.20 0.05 5.41
N VAL A 166 -13.05 -0.60 5.51
CA VAL A 166 -12.41 -1.26 4.36
C VAL A 166 -12.36 -2.75 4.63
N ALA A 167 -12.90 -3.53 3.70
CA ALA A 167 -12.76 -4.97 3.68
C ALA A 167 -12.03 -5.39 2.40
N ARG A 168 -11.19 -6.42 2.50
CA ARG A 168 -10.55 -7.08 1.35
C ARG A 168 -11.13 -8.46 1.22
N GLN A 169 -11.41 -8.87 0.00
CA GLN A 169 -11.84 -10.23 -0.27
C GLN A 169 -10.62 -11.16 -0.19
N ALA A 170 -10.62 -12.06 0.80
CA ALA A 170 -9.60 -13.07 0.95
C ALA A 170 -9.73 -14.15 -0.14
N PRO A 171 -8.67 -14.93 -0.41
CA PRO A 171 -8.75 -16.07 -1.33
C PRO A 171 -9.80 -17.12 -0.94
N SER A 172 -10.17 -17.17 0.33
CA SER A 172 -11.25 -18.00 0.88
C SER A 172 -12.66 -17.53 0.48
N GLY A 173 -12.77 -16.35 -0.14
CA GLY A 173 -14.04 -15.70 -0.46
C GLY A 173 -14.64 -14.91 0.71
N LEU A 174 -14.06 -14.98 1.90
CA LEU A 174 -14.50 -14.21 3.06
C LEU A 174 -13.97 -12.76 3.01
N GLU A 175 -14.77 -11.82 3.49
CA GLU A 175 -14.35 -10.43 3.68
C GLU A 175 -13.52 -10.29 4.96
N GLU A 176 -12.29 -9.80 4.82
CA GLU A 176 -11.41 -9.50 5.94
C GLU A 176 -11.29 -7.99 6.12
N ARG A 177 -11.57 -7.49 7.33
CA ARG A 177 -11.44 -6.06 7.63
C ARG A 177 -9.98 -5.64 7.57
N VAL A 178 -9.66 -4.70 6.68
CA VAL A 178 -8.33 -4.13 6.55
C VAL A 178 -8.18 -2.98 7.54
N ARG A 179 -7.15 -3.06 8.37
CA ARG A 179 -6.78 -1.94 9.25
C ARG A 179 -5.99 -0.92 8.44
N LEU A 180 -6.37 0.35 8.57
CA LEU A 180 -5.60 1.45 8.02
C LEU A 180 -4.23 1.49 8.71
N GLY A 181 -3.18 1.72 7.93
CA GLY A 181 -1.80 1.59 8.35
C GLY A 181 -0.82 2.06 7.27
N PRO A 182 0.46 1.65 7.35
CA PRO A 182 1.48 2.09 6.41
C PRO A 182 1.25 1.62 4.96
N GLU A 183 0.45 0.57 4.78
CA GLU A 183 0.17 -0.07 3.48
C GLU A 183 -1.20 0.32 2.90
N MET A 184 -2.03 0.99 3.70
CA MET A 184 -3.34 1.49 3.29
C MET A 184 -3.73 2.70 4.11
N LEU A 185 -3.94 3.83 3.45
CA LEU A 185 -4.22 5.10 4.11
C LEU A 185 -5.24 5.92 3.34
N PHE A 186 -6.07 6.65 4.08
CA PHE A 186 -6.96 7.66 3.52
C PHE A 186 -6.30 9.03 3.60
N LYS A 187 -6.28 9.75 2.48
CA LYS A 187 -5.73 11.09 2.40
C LYS A 187 -6.66 12.00 1.61
N VAL A 188 -6.76 13.25 2.03
CA VAL A 188 -7.37 14.30 1.22
C VAL A 188 -6.32 14.80 0.22
N VAL A 189 -6.58 14.63 -1.06
CA VAL A 189 -5.69 15.01 -2.15
C VAL A 189 -6.33 16.16 -2.94
N PRO A 190 -5.66 17.30 -3.13
CA PRO A 190 -6.19 18.39 -3.94
C PRO A 190 -6.36 17.93 -5.39
N ARG A 191 -7.44 18.38 -6.03
CA ARG A 191 -7.73 18.13 -7.43
C ARG A 191 -6.74 18.92 -8.29
N GLU A 192 -6.22 18.29 -9.34
CA GLU A 192 -5.38 19.00 -10.31
C GLU A 192 -6.18 20.14 -10.95
N GLY A 193 -5.69 21.38 -10.79
CA GLY A 193 -6.24 22.57 -11.43
C GLY A 193 -7.18 23.46 -10.61
N GLY A 194 -7.34 23.25 -9.30
CA GLY A 194 -8.12 24.16 -8.45
C GLY A 194 -7.67 24.16 -6.99
N GLU A 195 -7.59 25.35 -6.38
CA GLU A 195 -7.11 25.51 -4.98
C GLU A 195 -8.13 25.00 -3.94
N ASP A 196 -9.41 24.87 -4.29
CA ASP A 196 -10.50 24.60 -3.33
C ASP A 196 -11.17 23.22 -3.48
N ALA A 197 -10.83 22.44 -4.51
CA ALA A 197 -11.40 21.12 -4.72
C ALA A 197 -10.43 20.03 -4.27
N ALA A 198 -10.87 19.13 -3.39
CA ALA A 198 -10.06 18.00 -2.95
C ALA A 198 -10.91 16.73 -2.87
N PHE A 199 -10.26 15.58 -2.98
CA PHE A 199 -10.91 14.28 -2.87
C PHE A 199 -10.39 13.51 -1.67
N HIS A 200 -11.31 12.88 -0.93
CA HIS A 200 -10.94 11.74 -0.10
C HIS A 200 -10.46 10.62 -1.01
N THR A 201 -9.21 10.26 -0.86
CA THR A 201 -8.49 9.31 -1.72
C THR A 201 -8.00 8.16 -0.87
N LEU A 202 -8.30 6.93 -1.29
CA LEU A 202 -7.69 5.72 -0.75
C LEU A 202 -6.35 5.49 -1.44
N LEU A 203 -5.29 5.33 -0.65
CA LEU A 203 -3.96 5.01 -1.10
C LEU A 203 -3.61 3.62 -0.59
N THR A 204 -3.25 2.70 -1.48
CA THR A 204 -2.79 1.37 -1.10
C THR A 204 -1.78 0.81 -2.09
N ASN A 205 -0.92 -0.08 -1.63
CA ASN A 205 0.07 -0.78 -2.44
C ASN A 205 -0.24 -2.28 -2.61
N HIS A 206 -1.45 -2.72 -2.28
CA HIS A 206 -1.86 -4.11 -2.37
C HIS A 206 -2.93 -4.31 -3.44
N SER A 207 -2.75 -5.36 -4.23
CA SER A 207 -3.72 -5.86 -5.20
C SER A 207 -4.85 -6.64 -4.52
N GLY A 208 -5.98 -6.77 -5.19
CA GLY A 208 -7.13 -7.56 -4.74
C GLY A 208 -8.45 -6.82 -4.88
N SER A 209 -9.52 -7.50 -4.50
CA SER A 209 -10.86 -6.91 -4.44
C SER A 209 -11.11 -6.31 -3.07
N TYR A 210 -11.63 -5.09 -3.04
CA TYR A 210 -11.92 -4.36 -1.82
C TYR A 210 -13.35 -3.84 -1.83
N THR A 211 -13.95 -3.86 -0.66
CA THR A 211 -15.26 -3.29 -0.37
C THR A 211 -15.05 -2.12 0.59
N LEU A 212 -15.43 -0.92 0.18
CA LEU A 212 -15.40 0.28 1.01
C LEU A 212 -16.83 0.62 1.44
N ARG A 213 -17.05 0.82 2.74
CA ARG A 213 -18.33 1.27 3.29
C ARG A 213 -18.12 2.53 4.12
N PHE A 214 -18.98 3.51 3.91
CA PHE A 214 -18.97 4.75 4.68
C PHE A 214 -20.33 5.42 4.67
N GLN A 215 -20.56 6.29 5.64
CA GLN A 215 -21.76 7.10 5.73
C GLN A 215 -21.44 8.57 5.47
N ALA A 216 -22.31 9.25 4.73
CA ALA A 216 -22.16 10.67 4.43
C ALA A 216 -23.48 11.42 4.57
N TYR A 217 -23.39 12.64 5.11
CA TYR A 217 -24.47 13.61 5.12
C TYR A 217 -24.44 14.43 3.84
N VAL A 218 -25.58 14.49 3.19
CA VAL A 218 -25.78 15.20 1.93
C VAL A 218 -26.79 16.30 2.16
N ARG A 219 -26.41 17.54 1.85
CA ARG A 219 -27.30 18.68 1.98
C ARG A 219 -28.38 18.62 0.91
N VAL A 220 -29.64 18.71 1.34
CA VAL A 220 -30.81 18.77 0.47
C VAL A 220 -31.29 20.22 0.40
N PRO A 221 -30.95 20.97 -0.66
CA PRO A 221 -31.45 22.33 -0.82
C PRO A 221 -32.98 22.37 -0.90
N LYS A 222 -33.59 23.21 -0.06
CA LYS A 222 -35.03 23.50 -0.11
C LYS A 222 -35.26 24.54 -1.21
N SER A 223 -35.81 24.14 -2.36
CA SER A 223 -36.34 25.08 -3.34
C SER A 223 -37.82 25.34 -3.06
N ARG A 224 -38.37 26.46 -3.54
CA ARG A 224 -39.70 26.99 -3.16
C ARG A 224 -40.89 26.02 -3.33
N SER A 225 -40.72 24.90 -4.04
CA SER A 225 -41.76 23.88 -4.21
C SER A 225 -41.25 22.46 -4.45
N LEU A 226 -39.93 22.22 -4.42
CA LEU A 226 -39.33 20.92 -4.75
C LEU A 226 -38.15 20.65 -3.82
N HIS A 227 -38.12 19.44 -3.26
CA HIS A 227 -36.92 18.89 -2.62
C HIS A 227 -36.01 18.37 -3.74
N THR A 228 -34.90 19.06 -3.99
CA THR A 228 -33.90 18.59 -4.94
C THR A 228 -32.76 17.99 -4.14
N LEU A 229 -32.49 16.71 -4.37
CA LEU A 229 -31.32 16.04 -3.82
C LEU A 229 -30.28 15.94 -4.94
N SER A 230 -29.12 16.53 -4.74
CA SER A 230 -28.01 16.49 -5.69
C SER A 230 -26.81 15.85 -5.04
N LEU A 231 -26.31 14.78 -5.66
CA LEU A 231 -25.10 14.07 -5.25
C LEU A 231 -24.01 14.35 -6.29
N SER A 232 -23.02 15.14 -5.90
CA SER A 232 -21.80 15.29 -6.70
C SER A 232 -20.86 14.14 -6.33
N LEU A 233 -20.74 13.16 -7.22
CA LEU A 233 -19.93 11.97 -7.00
C LEU A 233 -18.77 11.93 -7.99
N VAL A 234 -17.65 11.36 -7.54
CA VAL A 234 -16.48 11.14 -8.40
C VAL A 234 -16.79 10.08 -9.46
N HIS A 235 -17.57 9.07 -9.07
CA HIS A 235 -17.93 7.93 -9.90
C HIS A 235 -19.44 7.80 -10.05
N PRO A 236 -19.95 7.34 -11.21
CA PRO A 236 -21.37 7.07 -11.38
C PRO A 236 -21.85 5.98 -10.40
N LEU A 237 -23.10 6.09 -9.94
CA LEU A 237 -23.72 5.09 -9.08
C LEU A 237 -24.33 3.97 -9.92
N SER A 238 -23.97 2.72 -9.66
CA SER A 238 -24.61 1.56 -10.28
C SER A 238 -26.07 1.41 -9.82
N ALA A 239 -26.33 1.62 -8.53
CA ALA A 239 -27.67 1.56 -7.95
C ALA A 239 -27.80 2.48 -6.72
N THR A 240 -28.99 3.03 -6.53
CA THR A 240 -29.30 3.92 -5.41
C THR A 240 -30.67 3.60 -4.85
N ALA A 241 -30.78 3.46 -3.54
CA ALA A 241 -32.05 3.38 -2.84
C ALA A 241 -32.22 4.64 -1.97
N LEU A 242 -33.34 5.34 -2.11
CA LEU A 242 -33.67 6.53 -1.34
C LEU A 242 -35.04 6.37 -0.68
N ARG A 243 -35.06 6.43 0.65
CA ARG A 243 -36.30 6.46 1.43
C ARG A 243 -36.63 7.89 1.84
N LEU A 244 -37.81 8.36 1.47
CA LEU A 244 -38.37 9.63 1.92
C LEU A 244 -39.32 9.36 3.09
N GLU A 245 -38.86 9.66 4.31
CA GLU A 245 -39.67 9.57 5.52
C GLU A 245 -40.59 10.79 5.60
N ARG A 246 -41.91 10.58 5.67
CA ARG A 246 -42.87 11.68 5.84
C ARG A 246 -43.10 11.93 7.34
N GLY A 247 -42.87 13.16 7.78
CA GLY A 247 -43.24 13.57 9.14
C GLY A 247 -44.76 13.53 9.36
N ALA A 248 -45.21 13.18 10.57
CA ALA A 248 -46.63 13.05 10.91
C ALA A 248 -47.47 14.34 10.69
N ALA A 249 -46.80 15.49 10.61
CA ALA A 249 -47.43 16.80 10.39
C ALA A 249 -47.33 17.32 8.94
N ALA A 250 -46.66 16.61 8.04
CA ALA A 250 -46.44 17.07 6.68
C ALA A 250 -47.67 16.75 5.79
N PRO A 251 -48.19 17.73 5.01
CA PRO A 251 -49.21 17.43 4.01
C PRO A 251 -48.65 16.43 2.99
N ALA A 252 -49.52 15.55 2.47
CA ALA A 252 -49.14 14.48 1.55
C ALA A 252 -48.36 15.03 0.34
N ALA A 253 -47.03 15.02 0.43
CA ALA A 253 -46.15 15.41 -0.64
C ALA A 253 -46.19 14.31 -1.68
N THR A 254 -47.03 14.49 -2.71
CA THR A 254 -47.02 13.64 -3.90
C THR A 254 -45.71 13.89 -4.63
N VAL A 255 -44.91 12.85 -4.86
CA VAL A 255 -43.75 12.96 -5.76
C VAL A 255 -44.31 13.15 -7.16
N ARG A 256 -44.32 14.40 -7.65
CA ARG A 256 -44.90 14.75 -8.96
C ARG A 256 -43.92 14.52 -10.10
N GLU A 257 -42.63 14.64 -9.82
CA GLU A 257 -41.57 14.55 -10.82
C GLU A 257 -40.26 14.15 -10.13
N LEU A 258 -39.63 13.07 -10.60
CA LEU A 258 -38.29 12.66 -10.22
C LEU A 258 -37.41 12.78 -11.48
N SER A 259 -36.54 13.79 -11.50
CA SER A 259 -35.54 13.92 -12.55
C SER A 259 -34.25 13.25 -12.07
N VAL A 260 -33.82 12.21 -12.78
CA VAL A 260 -32.55 11.52 -12.56
C VAL A 260 -31.68 11.76 -13.79
N ASP A 261 -30.56 12.45 -13.60
CA ASP A 261 -29.56 12.70 -14.62
C ASP A 261 -28.23 12.03 -14.18
N PRO A 262 -27.68 11.06 -14.94
CA PRO A 262 -28.12 10.56 -16.24
C PRO A 262 -29.38 9.67 -16.18
N SER A 263 -30.06 9.52 -17.33
CA SER A 263 -31.28 8.70 -17.46
C SER A 263 -31.09 7.29 -16.88
N ALA A 264 -31.84 7.00 -15.82
CA ALA A 264 -31.79 5.74 -15.09
C ALA A 264 -33.20 5.12 -15.03
N PHE A 265 -33.28 3.79 -14.85
CA PHE A 265 -34.53 3.16 -14.49
C PHE A 265 -34.81 3.45 -13.04
N TYR A 266 -36.04 3.87 -12.73
CA TYR A 266 -36.45 4.09 -11.35
C TYR A 266 -37.78 3.41 -11.07
N GLU A 267 -37.91 2.90 -9.86
CA GLU A 267 -39.14 2.34 -9.31
C GLU A 267 -39.50 3.15 -8.06
N VAL A 268 -40.73 3.64 -8.01
CA VAL A 268 -41.25 4.38 -6.85
C VAL A 268 -42.31 3.51 -6.20
N THR A 269 -42.11 3.17 -4.93
CA THR A 269 -43.09 2.44 -4.14
C THR A 269 -43.50 3.28 -2.93
N GLU A 270 -44.80 3.45 -2.74
CA GLU A 270 -45.34 4.12 -1.55
C GLU A 270 -45.78 3.07 -0.53
N ARG A 271 -45.19 3.08 0.67
CA ARG A 271 -45.50 2.13 1.73
C ARG A 271 -45.66 2.82 3.08
N GLY A 272 -46.85 2.71 3.67
CA GLY A 272 -47.09 3.18 5.04
C GLY A 272 -46.93 4.69 5.23
N GLY A 273 -47.08 5.49 4.17
CA GLY A 273 -46.88 6.94 4.21
C GLY A 273 -45.49 7.37 3.76
N ASP A 274 -44.51 6.47 3.72
CA ASP A 274 -43.17 6.74 3.18
C ASP A 274 -43.12 6.47 1.67
N VAL A 275 -42.11 7.05 1.01
CA VAL A 275 -41.83 6.81 -0.41
C VAL A 275 -40.43 6.22 -0.56
N ASP A 276 -40.36 5.00 -1.07
CA ASP A 276 -39.11 4.33 -1.42
C ASP A 276 -38.86 4.51 -2.92
N ILE A 277 -37.67 5.00 -3.26
CA ILE A 277 -37.24 5.28 -4.63
C ILE A 277 -35.99 4.44 -4.89
N ASP A 278 -36.13 3.45 -5.77
CA ASP A 278 -35.01 2.65 -6.23
C ASP A 278 -34.60 3.10 -7.63
N ILE A 279 -33.36 3.56 -7.76
CA ILE A 279 -32.75 4.00 -9.01
C ILE A 279 -31.69 2.99 -9.40
N ARG A 280 -31.72 2.51 -10.63
CA ARG A 280 -30.70 1.60 -11.19
C ARG A 280 -30.23 2.16 -12.51
N LEU A 281 -28.91 2.29 -12.66
CA LEU A 281 -28.37 2.54 -13.98
C LEU A 281 -28.64 1.30 -14.86
N PRO A 282 -28.93 1.50 -16.16
CA PRO A 282 -28.95 0.40 -17.10
C PRO A 282 -27.64 -0.37 -16.97
N SER A 283 -27.70 -1.70 -16.96
CA SER A 283 -26.48 -2.50 -17.03
C SER A 283 -25.69 -2.05 -18.24
N THR A 284 -24.54 -1.42 -18.03
CA THR A 284 -23.59 -1.19 -19.11
C THR A 284 -23.14 -2.59 -19.51
N LYS A 285 -23.65 -3.09 -20.64
CA LYS A 285 -23.07 -4.28 -21.26
C LYS A 285 -21.62 -3.92 -21.54
N ALA A 286 -20.71 -4.54 -20.79
CA ALA A 286 -19.29 -4.61 -21.12
C ALA A 286 -19.11 -5.38 -22.42
#